data_AF-A0A971SCA9-F1
#
_entry.id   AF-A0A971SCA9-F1
#
_cell.length_a   1.000
_cell.length_b   1.000
_cell.length_c   1.000
_cell.angle_alpha   90.00
_cell.angle_beta   90.00
_cell.angle_gamma   90.00
#
_symmetry.space_group_name_H-M   'P 1'
#
loop_
_entity.id
_entity.type
_entity.pdbx_description
1 polymer ?
#
loop_
_entity_poly.entity_id
_entity_poly.type
_entity_poly.pdbx_seq_one_letter_code
_entity_poly.pdbx_strand_id
1 'polypeptide(L)'
;MNKVWSVGILIFCILVSSLSGCGGGGKGKGNHDGGGASPGLPSDDPIIPEGKAFYIRLGATGANDGSDWNNAWTELPDVLERGATYYIASGTYPSYYFDDPEDGDTYIAIKKAVVGDRGTNVGWQNDYAAGIVYFTDTKGPIFEFRTGHYMIDGQTGEKDSGHGIKLHNTANVQPHHGGTCMLIQHQHEVRYLTLRHIEMEDAGWAGSVIPAVTRTVQASGATAHISFQYCYIHDSGQEWVLFANPETDFLIEHCYFKNGGSGSPDHHSLEYGLEEKKRTRISICGITHLKISPPLEEPDTSV
;
A
#
# COMPACT_ATOMS: atom_id res chain seq x y z
N MET A 1 2.10 -2.76 49.15
CA MET A 1 1.26 -1.59 49.47
C MET A 1 1.98 -0.36 48.92
N ASN A 2 1.53 0.44 47.94
CA ASN A 2 0.30 0.51 47.17
C ASN A 2 0.70 0.98 45.75
N LYS A 3 0.41 0.19 44.71
CA LYS A 3 0.42 0.70 43.33
C LYS A 3 -0.93 1.37 43.10
N VAL A 4 -0.89 2.69 42.93
CA VAL A 4 -2.06 3.48 42.53
C VAL A 4 -2.35 3.14 41.08
N TRP A 5 -3.50 2.50 40.82
CA TRP A 5 -4.00 2.29 39.48
C TRP A 5 -4.55 3.62 38.97
N SER A 6 -3.83 4.24 38.04
CA SER A 6 -4.38 5.38 37.30
C SER A 6 -5.29 4.81 36.21
N VAL A 7 -6.59 5.01 36.37
CA VAL A 7 -7.62 4.69 35.36
C VAL A 7 -7.43 5.69 34.21
N GLY A 8 -6.67 5.30 33.19
CA GLY A 8 -6.46 6.08 31.97
C GLY A 8 -7.60 5.83 30.99
N ILE A 9 -8.43 6.85 30.79
CA ILE A 9 -9.51 6.89 29.80
C ILE A 9 -8.97 6.54 28.41
N LEU A 10 -9.58 5.53 27.80
CA LEU A 10 -9.35 5.06 26.44
C LEU A 10 -10.05 6.02 25.46
N ILE A 11 -9.31 6.93 24.82
CA ILE A 11 -9.85 7.71 23.70
C ILE A 11 -9.50 6.97 22.41
N PHE A 12 -10.41 6.12 21.95
CA PHE A 12 -10.56 5.87 20.53
C PHE A 12 -11.21 7.12 19.94
N CYS A 13 -10.46 7.99 19.27
CA CYS A 13 -11.09 8.93 18.34
C CYS A 13 -11.38 8.17 17.05
N ILE A 14 -12.39 7.29 17.09
CA ILE A 14 -13.17 6.99 15.89
C ILE A 14 -14.28 8.03 15.91
N LEU A 15 -14.19 9.06 15.07
CA LEU A 15 -15.32 9.95 14.85
C LEU A 15 -16.33 9.21 13.97
N VAL A 16 -17.13 8.33 14.60
CA VAL A 16 -18.37 7.81 14.00
C VAL A 16 -19.47 8.78 14.40
N SER A 17 -19.88 9.68 13.50
CA SER A 17 -21.14 10.40 13.68
C SER A 17 -22.29 9.44 13.32
N SER A 18 -22.89 8.79 14.33
CA SER A 18 -24.08 7.97 14.14
C SER A 18 -25.34 8.83 14.18
N LEU A 19 -26.17 8.71 13.14
CA LEU A 19 -27.58 9.10 13.18
C LEU A 19 -28.42 7.82 13.37
N SER A 20 -29.27 7.89 14.39
CA SER A 20 -30.04 6.81 15.00
C SER A 20 -31.14 6.22 14.12
N GLY A 21 -31.35 4.90 14.24
CA GLY A 21 -32.57 4.21 13.78
C GLY A 21 -32.70 2.85 14.46
N CYS A 22 -33.72 2.73 15.30
CA CYS A 22 -33.97 1.64 16.27
C CYS A 22 -34.94 0.56 15.72
N GLY A 23 -34.86 -0.66 16.28
CA GLY A 23 -35.94 -1.68 16.30
C GLY A 23 -35.45 -3.07 15.91
N GLY A 24 -35.15 -3.99 16.85
CA GLY A 24 -36.12 -4.90 17.50
C GLY A 24 -36.25 -6.19 16.67
N GLY A 25 -35.74 -7.37 17.03
CA GLY A 25 -36.02 -8.17 18.22
C GLY A 25 -36.70 -9.48 17.79
N GLY A 26 -36.07 -10.65 17.97
CA GLY A 26 -36.72 -11.94 17.67
C GLY A 26 -35.80 -13.16 17.75
N LYS A 27 -35.87 -13.89 18.86
CA LYS A 27 -35.24 -15.21 19.05
C LYS A 27 -36.04 -16.29 18.31
N GLY A 28 -35.37 -17.18 17.59
CA GLY A 28 -35.93 -18.43 17.09
C GLY A 28 -34.83 -19.50 16.97
N LYS A 29 -34.96 -20.59 17.74
CA LYS A 29 -34.15 -21.81 17.61
C LYS A 29 -34.77 -22.72 16.56
N GLY A 30 -33.96 -23.34 15.72
CA GLY A 30 -34.34 -24.46 14.86
C GLY A 30 -33.11 -25.11 14.24
N ASN A 31 -32.82 -26.34 14.66
CA ASN A 31 -31.91 -27.27 13.96
C ASN A 31 -32.54 -27.66 12.61
N HIS A 32 -31.74 -27.83 11.56
CA HIS A 32 -31.83 -28.99 10.67
C HIS A 32 -30.60 -29.05 9.75
N ASP A 33 -30.03 -30.24 9.67
CA ASP A 33 -28.93 -30.64 8.81
C ASP A 33 -29.27 -30.45 7.33
N GLY A 34 -28.29 -29.95 6.57
CA GLY A 34 -28.33 -29.88 5.12
C GLY A 34 -26.91 -29.66 4.61
N GLY A 35 -26.30 -30.73 4.09
CA GLY A 35 -25.04 -30.65 3.36
C GLY A 35 -25.22 -29.78 2.11
N GLY A 36 -24.76 -28.54 2.19
CA GLY A 36 -24.52 -27.66 1.06
C GLY A 36 -23.04 -27.35 1.06
N ALA A 37 -22.37 -27.63 -0.04
CA ALA A 37 -21.02 -27.15 -0.27
C ALA A 37 -20.99 -25.65 0.07
N SER A 38 -20.07 -25.24 0.94
CA SER A 38 -19.81 -23.82 1.16
C SER A 38 -19.56 -23.23 -0.22
N PRO A 39 -20.33 -22.23 -0.68
CA PRO A 39 -19.89 -21.44 -1.80
C PRO A 39 -18.53 -20.89 -1.35
N GLY A 40 -17.46 -21.28 -2.04
CA GLY A 40 -16.15 -20.71 -1.79
C GLY A 40 -16.31 -19.21 -1.79
N LEU A 41 -15.80 -18.55 -0.76
CA LEU A 41 -15.67 -17.09 -0.78
C LEU A 41 -14.99 -16.73 -2.11
N PRO A 42 -15.51 -15.76 -2.88
CA PRO A 42 -14.77 -15.26 -4.02
C PRO A 42 -13.36 -14.91 -3.55
N SER A 43 -12.35 -15.38 -4.26
CA SER A 43 -10.99 -14.89 -4.04
C SER A 43 -11.05 -13.40 -4.34
N ASP A 44 -10.97 -12.55 -3.33
CA ASP A 44 -10.92 -11.09 -3.44
C ASP A 44 -9.62 -10.59 -4.11
N ASP A 45 -8.87 -11.49 -4.76
CA ASP A 45 -7.71 -11.12 -5.58
C ASP A 45 -8.22 -10.45 -6.86
N PRO A 46 -7.87 -9.17 -7.11
CA PRO A 46 -8.21 -8.50 -8.35
C PRO A 46 -7.61 -9.26 -9.54
N ILE A 47 -8.42 -9.46 -10.58
CA ILE A 47 -8.03 -10.19 -11.79
C ILE A 47 -6.86 -9.44 -12.45
N ILE A 48 -5.70 -10.10 -12.55
CA ILE A 48 -4.56 -9.59 -13.31
C ILE A 48 -5.02 -9.38 -14.77
N PRO A 49 -4.78 -8.22 -15.40
CA PRO A 49 -5.17 -8.01 -16.79
C PRO A 49 -4.53 -9.05 -17.73
N GLU A 50 -5.35 -9.75 -18.53
CA GLU A 50 -4.89 -10.69 -19.59
C GLU A 50 -4.45 -9.97 -20.88
N GLY A 51 -4.21 -8.65 -20.83
CA GLY A 51 -3.82 -7.86 -21.99
C GLY A 51 -2.33 -7.87 -22.29
N LYS A 52 -1.85 -6.81 -22.95
CA LYS A 52 -0.45 -6.70 -23.40
C LYS A 52 0.50 -6.66 -22.20
N ALA A 53 1.70 -7.18 -22.40
CA ALA A 53 2.79 -7.04 -21.45
C ALA A 53 3.83 -6.05 -21.99
N PHE A 54 4.26 -5.12 -21.14
CA PHE A 54 5.35 -4.19 -21.43
C PHE A 54 6.49 -4.37 -20.42
N TYR A 55 7.70 -4.01 -20.84
CA TYR A 55 8.92 -4.25 -20.07
C TYR A 55 9.67 -2.95 -19.82
N ILE A 56 10.12 -2.76 -18.58
CA ILE A 56 10.85 -1.58 -18.12
C ILE A 56 12.17 -2.01 -17.51
N ARG A 57 13.26 -1.44 -18.01
CA ARG A 57 14.64 -1.69 -17.57
C ARG A 57 15.51 -0.46 -17.80
N LEU A 58 16.01 0.14 -16.71
CA LEU A 58 16.83 1.37 -16.74
C LEU A 58 17.99 1.33 -17.74
N GLY A 59 18.64 0.17 -17.91
CA GLY A 59 19.77 0.00 -18.82
C GLY A 59 19.43 -0.48 -20.24
N ALA A 60 18.16 -0.42 -20.67
CA ALA A 60 17.75 -0.83 -22.02
C ALA A 60 18.41 0.02 -23.12
N THR A 61 18.81 -0.64 -24.22
CA THR A 61 19.51 0.01 -25.35
C THR A 61 18.89 -0.34 -26.70
N GLY A 62 17.78 -1.10 -26.72
CA GLY A 62 17.07 -1.47 -27.95
C GLY A 62 16.16 -0.34 -28.44
N ALA A 63 15.00 -0.71 -28.99
CA ALA A 63 14.07 0.25 -29.59
C ALA A 63 13.39 1.21 -28.58
N ASN A 64 13.44 0.90 -27.27
CA ASN A 64 12.78 1.67 -26.21
C ASN A 64 11.27 1.81 -26.47
N ASP A 65 10.61 0.68 -26.79
CA ASP A 65 9.19 0.58 -27.11
C ASP A 65 8.42 -0.35 -26.15
N GLY A 66 9.11 -0.93 -25.17
CA GLY A 66 8.51 -1.79 -24.14
C GLY A 66 8.10 -3.18 -24.63
N SER A 67 8.44 -3.59 -25.86
CA SER A 67 7.94 -4.85 -26.47
C SER A 67 8.57 -6.14 -25.93
N ASP A 68 9.81 -6.09 -25.44
CA ASP A 68 10.53 -7.17 -24.78
C ASP A 68 11.67 -6.60 -23.90
N TRP A 69 12.47 -7.45 -23.24
CA TRP A 69 13.55 -6.99 -22.36
C TRP A 69 14.75 -6.34 -23.08
N ASN A 70 14.94 -6.60 -24.39
CA ASN A 70 15.94 -5.90 -25.21
C ASN A 70 15.45 -4.51 -25.59
N ASN A 71 14.16 -4.40 -25.92
CA ASN A 71 13.48 -3.20 -26.39
C ASN A 71 12.70 -2.47 -25.28
N ALA A 72 12.94 -2.84 -24.02
CA ALA A 72 12.28 -2.29 -22.85
C ALA A 72 12.39 -0.76 -22.77
N TRP A 73 11.39 -0.12 -22.16
CA TRP A 73 11.53 1.28 -21.79
C TRP A 73 12.56 1.44 -20.66
N THR A 74 13.26 2.56 -20.64
CA THR A 74 14.21 2.87 -19.55
C THR A 74 13.53 3.33 -18.26
N GLU A 75 12.27 3.77 -18.35
CA GLU A 75 11.40 4.15 -17.24
C GLU A 75 9.93 3.85 -17.61
N LEU A 76 8.99 4.07 -16.69
CA LEU A 76 7.57 3.99 -17.04
C LEU A 76 7.27 5.09 -18.09
N PRO A 77 6.53 4.78 -19.17
CA PRO A 77 6.15 5.79 -20.16
C PRO A 77 5.13 6.76 -19.54
N ASP A 78 5.02 7.98 -20.06
CA ASP A 78 4.09 9.00 -19.54
C ASP A 78 2.61 8.58 -19.55
N VAL A 79 2.23 7.62 -20.41
CA VAL A 79 0.86 7.11 -20.54
C VAL A 79 0.90 5.59 -20.51
N LEU A 80 0.12 5.01 -19.59
CA LEU A 80 -0.05 3.58 -19.44
C LEU A 80 -1.31 3.10 -20.18
N GLU A 81 -1.26 1.89 -20.73
CA GLU A 81 -2.36 1.27 -21.45
C GLU A 81 -3.26 0.49 -20.47
N ARG A 82 -4.53 0.87 -20.38
CA ARG A 82 -5.55 0.12 -19.63
C ARG A 82 -5.61 -1.32 -20.15
N GLY A 83 -5.60 -2.27 -19.22
CA GLY A 83 -5.61 -3.70 -19.51
C GLY A 83 -4.22 -4.30 -19.73
N ALA A 84 -3.15 -3.50 -19.66
CA ALA A 84 -1.79 -4.00 -19.79
C ALA A 84 -1.12 -4.31 -18.43
N THR A 85 -0.09 -5.16 -18.48
CA THR A 85 0.83 -5.44 -17.37
C THR A 85 2.22 -4.91 -17.68
N TYR A 86 2.79 -4.14 -16.76
CA TYR A 86 4.11 -3.54 -16.84
C TYR A 86 5.08 -4.28 -15.92
N TYR A 87 6.01 -5.04 -16.50
CA TYR A 87 7.06 -5.76 -15.77
C TYR A 87 8.31 -4.90 -15.64
N ILE A 88 8.72 -4.61 -14.40
CA ILE A 88 9.84 -3.72 -14.11
C ILE A 88 11.02 -4.54 -13.56
N ALA A 89 12.18 -4.42 -14.18
CA ALA A 89 13.44 -4.97 -13.68
C ALA A 89 13.96 -4.15 -12.49
N SER A 90 14.81 -4.76 -11.65
CA SER A 90 15.53 -4.07 -10.59
C SER A 90 16.29 -2.84 -11.12
N GLY A 91 16.23 -1.74 -10.38
CA GLY A 91 16.77 -0.45 -10.81
C GLY A 91 16.22 0.71 -9.99
N THR A 92 16.64 1.93 -10.33
CA THR A 92 16.15 3.17 -9.73
C THR A 92 15.42 3.98 -10.79
N TYR A 93 14.19 4.37 -10.48
CA TYR A 93 13.25 5.02 -11.39
C TYR A 93 12.73 6.32 -10.75
N PRO A 94 12.35 7.33 -11.56
CA PRO A 94 11.79 8.58 -11.06
C PRO A 94 10.40 8.38 -10.43
N SER A 95 9.91 9.37 -9.68
CA SER A 95 8.51 9.43 -9.26
C SER A 95 7.53 9.31 -10.42
N TYR A 96 6.29 8.89 -10.15
CA TYR A 96 5.27 8.70 -11.17
C TYR A 96 3.91 9.27 -10.77
N TYR A 97 3.20 9.84 -11.76
CA TYR A 97 1.82 10.31 -11.65
C TYR A 97 0.89 9.29 -12.30
N PHE A 98 -0.01 8.70 -11.53
CA PHE A 98 -1.03 7.79 -12.02
C PHE A 98 -2.29 8.58 -12.36
N ASP A 99 -2.33 9.14 -13.57
CA ASP A 99 -3.40 9.99 -14.07
C ASP A 99 -4.00 9.54 -15.41
N ASP A 100 -3.72 8.30 -15.81
CA ASP A 100 -4.33 7.67 -16.99
C ASP A 100 -5.85 7.65 -16.84
N PRO A 101 -6.62 8.12 -17.86
CA PRO A 101 -8.08 8.06 -17.84
C PRO A 101 -8.58 6.64 -17.58
N GLU A 102 -9.61 6.52 -16.75
CA GLU A 102 -10.26 5.23 -16.50
C GLU A 102 -11.02 4.77 -17.75
N ASP A 103 -10.99 3.46 -18.01
CA ASP A 103 -11.75 2.80 -19.08
C ASP A 103 -12.57 1.65 -18.48
N GLY A 104 -13.76 2.00 -17.99
CA GLY A 104 -14.61 1.11 -17.20
C GLY A 104 -13.83 0.53 -16.01
N ASP A 105 -13.96 -0.77 -15.81
CA ASP A 105 -13.34 -1.50 -14.69
C ASP A 105 -11.92 -2.02 -15.04
N THR A 106 -11.32 -1.54 -16.12
CA THR A 106 -10.07 -2.10 -16.65
C THR A 106 -8.85 -1.62 -15.85
N TYR A 107 -8.14 -2.56 -15.24
CA TYR A 107 -6.94 -2.27 -14.46
C TYR A 107 -5.70 -2.03 -15.31
N ILE A 108 -4.79 -1.21 -14.77
CA ILE A 108 -3.37 -1.21 -15.15
C ILE A 108 -2.61 -1.97 -14.07
N ALA A 109 -1.82 -2.95 -14.49
CA ALA A 109 -0.99 -3.73 -13.57
C ALA A 109 0.48 -3.34 -13.69
N ILE A 110 1.15 -3.11 -12.56
CA ILE A 110 2.59 -2.88 -12.48
C ILE A 110 3.19 -3.93 -11.55
N LYS A 111 4.17 -4.67 -12.05
CA LYS A 111 4.78 -5.78 -11.31
C LYS A 111 6.29 -5.67 -11.33
N LYS A 112 6.93 -5.83 -10.17
CA LYS A 112 8.36 -6.17 -10.14
C LYS A 112 8.55 -7.53 -10.83
N ALA A 113 9.36 -7.59 -11.88
CA ALA A 113 9.71 -8.86 -12.51
C ALA A 113 10.53 -9.75 -11.56
N VAL A 114 10.16 -11.03 -11.50
CA VAL A 114 10.85 -12.09 -10.77
C VAL A 114 11.14 -13.26 -11.70
N VAL A 115 12.03 -14.17 -11.30
CA VAL A 115 12.36 -15.33 -12.15
C VAL A 115 11.10 -16.18 -12.44
N GLY A 116 10.16 -16.30 -11.51
CA GLY A 116 8.91 -17.04 -11.75
C GLY A 116 7.89 -16.32 -12.65
N ASP A 117 7.97 -14.98 -12.76
CA ASP A 117 6.96 -14.16 -13.42
C ASP A 117 7.55 -12.83 -13.93
N ARG A 118 7.66 -12.75 -15.26
CA ARG A 118 8.44 -11.73 -15.98
C ARG A 118 7.93 -11.46 -17.40
N GLY A 119 6.73 -11.94 -17.73
CA GLY A 119 6.23 -11.98 -19.10
C GLY A 119 7.14 -12.80 -20.04
N THR A 120 7.62 -12.18 -21.11
CA THR A 120 8.44 -12.84 -22.14
C THR A 120 9.85 -13.22 -21.67
N ASN A 121 10.42 -14.24 -22.31
CA ASN A 121 11.83 -14.61 -22.14
C ASN A 121 12.77 -13.90 -23.12
N VAL A 122 12.24 -13.20 -24.11
CA VAL A 122 13.04 -12.49 -25.12
C VAL A 122 13.83 -11.36 -24.44
N GLY A 123 15.16 -11.46 -24.49
CA GLY A 123 16.09 -10.51 -23.86
C GLY A 123 16.23 -10.63 -22.34
N TRP A 124 15.51 -11.55 -21.69
CA TRP A 124 15.54 -11.70 -20.24
C TRP A 124 16.89 -12.18 -19.73
N GLN A 125 17.31 -11.65 -18.58
CA GLN A 125 18.44 -12.14 -17.79
C GLN A 125 18.02 -12.20 -16.33
N ASN A 126 18.38 -13.26 -15.60
CA ASN A 126 17.95 -13.43 -14.20
C ASN A 126 18.43 -12.29 -13.29
N ASP A 127 19.54 -11.64 -13.63
CA ASP A 127 20.07 -10.51 -12.87
C ASP A 127 19.12 -9.30 -12.87
N TYR A 128 18.21 -9.19 -13.85
CA TYR A 128 17.16 -8.18 -13.86
C TYR A 128 16.15 -8.36 -12.71
N ALA A 129 16.10 -9.54 -12.08
CA ALA A 129 15.27 -9.80 -10.90
C ALA A 129 16.02 -9.64 -9.57
N ALA A 130 17.35 -9.60 -9.55
CA ALA A 130 18.17 -9.84 -8.37
C ALA A 130 18.11 -8.75 -7.28
N GLY A 131 17.61 -7.55 -7.61
CA GLY A 131 17.50 -6.43 -6.68
C GLY A 131 16.08 -5.86 -6.56
N ILE A 132 16.00 -4.69 -5.93
CA ILE A 132 14.76 -3.95 -5.67
C ILE A 132 14.49 -2.98 -6.84
N VAL A 133 13.21 -2.72 -7.11
CA VAL A 133 12.78 -1.55 -7.90
C VAL A 133 12.59 -0.38 -6.94
N TYR A 134 13.49 0.59 -7.03
CA TYR A 134 13.37 1.84 -6.29
C TYR A 134 12.62 2.85 -7.15
N PHE A 135 11.52 3.39 -6.63
CA PHE A 135 10.98 4.66 -7.09
C PHE A 135 11.42 5.73 -6.10
N THR A 136 12.01 6.82 -6.62
CA THR A 136 12.64 7.83 -5.77
C THR A 136 12.30 9.23 -6.20
N ASP A 137 12.11 10.10 -5.22
CA ASP A 137 12.11 11.55 -5.37
C ASP A 137 12.71 12.18 -4.11
N THR A 138 13.27 13.38 -4.24
CA THR A 138 13.92 14.10 -3.12
C THR A 138 12.97 15.00 -2.32
N LYS A 139 11.75 15.18 -2.81
CA LYS A 139 10.70 16.05 -2.25
C LYS A 139 9.37 15.33 -2.12
N GLY A 140 9.15 14.31 -2.95
CA GLY A 140 7.86 13.65 -3.11
C GLY A 140 6.80 14.56 -3.75
N PRO A 141 5.58 14.03 -3.99
CA PRO A 141 5.21 12.64 -3.77
C PRO A 141 5.98 11.68 -4.70
N ILE A 142 6.35 10.49 -4.21
CA ILE A 142 7.01 9.49 -5.05
C ILE A 142 5.98 8.88 -6.01
N PHE A 143 4.83 8.47 -5.46
CA PHE A 143 3.63 8.09 -6.22
C PHE A 143 2.51 9.07 -5.92
N GLU A 144 1.92 9.66 -6.95
CA GLU A 144 0.67 10.43 -6.84
C GLU A 144 -0.42 9.78 -7.69
N PHE A 145 -1.52 9.40 -7.05
CA PHE A 145 -2.69 8.86 -7.75
C PHE A 145 -3.72 9.96 -7.96
N ARG A 146 -4.16 10.10 -9.22
CA ARG A 146 -5.21 11.03 -9.65
C ARG A 146 -6.43 10.33 -10.24
N THR A 147 -6.26 9.07 -10.67
CA THR A 147 -7.31 8.15 -11.11
C THR A 147 -7.19 6.80 -10.40
N GLY A 148 -8.19 5.93 -10.55
CA GLY A 148 -8.25 4.60 -9.97
C GLY A 148 -7.90 3.44 -10.93
N HIS A 149 -8.25 2.23 -10.49
CA HIS A 149 -8.05 0.97 -11.21
C HIS A 149 -6.58 0.64 -11.49
N TYR A 150 -5.76 0.68 -10.43
CA TYR A 150 -4.36 0.26 -10.48
C TYR A 150 -4.09 -0.89 -9.53
N MET A 151 -3.25 -1.80 -9.97
CA MET A 151 -2.69 -2.86 -9.14
C MET A 151 -1.17 -2.81 -9.26
N ILE A 152 -0.50 -2.58 -8.14
CA ILE A 152 0.95 -2.49 -8.09
C ILE A 152 1.47 -3.55 -7.12
N ASP A 153 2.35 -4.41 -7.61
CA ASP A 153 2.83 -5.57 -6.87
C ASP A 153 4.35 -5.73 -6.94
N GLY A 154 5.00 -5.69 -5.77
CA GLY A 154 6.41 -6.03 -5.61
C GLY A 154 6.72 -7.53 -5.80
N GLN A 155 5.70 -8.38 -5.90
CA GLN A 155 5.72 -9.85 -6.04
C GLN A 155 6.33 -10.65 -4.90
N THR A 156 7.28 -10.07 -4.18
CA THR A 156 7.92 -10.67 -3.01
C THR A 156 8.00 -9.65 -1.90
N GLY A 157 7.97 -10.12 -0.65
CA GLY A 157 8.17 -9.29 0.53
C GLY A 157 7.28 -9.76 1.66
N GLU A 158 7.82 -9.78 2.85
CA GLU A 158 7.04 -10.09 4.05
C GLU A 158 7.59 -9.30 5.22
N LYS A 159 6.69 -8.90 6.13
CA LYS A 159 7.03 -8.15 7.34
C LYS A 159 7.90 -6.93 7.00
N ASP A 160 9.17 -6.92 7.39
CA ASP A 160 10.12 -5.83 7.19
C ASP A 160 11.23 -6.12 6.16
N SER A 161 11.07 -7.13 5.30
CA SER A 161 12.14 -7.53 4.37
C SER A 161 11.65 -8.11 3.04
N GLY A 162 12.52 -8.06 2.02
CA GLY A 162 12.31 -8.76 0.75
C GLY A 162 11.32 -8.11 -0.22
N HIS A 163 10.81 -6.92 0.07
CA HIS A 163 9.88 -6.17 -0.78
C HIS A 163 10.50 -5.85 -2.14
N GLY A 164 9.86 -6.29 -3.22
CA GLY A 164 10.41 -6.14 -4.57
C GLY A 164 10.31 -4.71 -5.13
N ILE A 165 9.38 -3.90 -4.62
CA ILE A 165 9.27 -2.46 -4.91
C ILE A 165 9.47 -1.68 -3.62
N LYS A 166 10.25 -0.60 -3.71
CA LYS A 166 10.45 0.34 -2.62
C LYS A 166 10.25 1.78 -3.09
N LEU A 167 9.40 2.52 -2.38
CA LEU A 167 9.28 3.97 -2.47
C LEU A 167 10.25 4.57 -1.46
N HIS A 168 11.29 5.24 -1.95
CA HIS A 168 12.40 5.71 -1.12
C HIS A 168 12.73 7.18 -1.41
N ASN A 169 12.66 8.01 -0.37
CA ASN A 169 13.12 9.39 -0.46
C ASN A 169 14.64 9.46 -0.29
N THR A 170 15.36 9.72 -1.38
CA THR A 170 16.84 9.74 -1.38
C THR A 170 17.44 10.96 -0.66
N ALA A 171 16.63 11.99 -0.39
CA ALA A 171 17.03 13.14 0.42
C ALA A 171 16.76 12.94 1.92
N ASN A 172 16.53 11.69 2.37
CA ASN A 172 16.44 11.31 3.79
C ASN A 172 17.80 11.38 4.51
N VAL A 173 18.46 12.54 4.44
CA VAL A 173 19.62 12.90 5.24
C VAL A 173 19.22 14.07 6.15
N GLN A 174 19.66 14.04 7.40
CA GLN A 174 19.39 15.11 8.35
C GLN A 174 19.91 16.47 7.83
N PRO A 175 19.13 17.57 7.96
CA PRO A 175 17.76 17.64 8.47
C PRO A 175 16.76 17.12 7.43
N HIS A 176 15.77 16.33 7.85
CA HIS A 176 14.81 15.75 6.91
C HIS A 176 14.03 16.86 6.18
N HIS A 177 14.00 16.83 4.84
CA HIS A 177 13.31 17.85 4.03
C HIS A 177 11.87 17.47 3.65
N GLY A 178 11.37 16.37 4.22
CA GLY A 178 10.07 15.80 3.93
C GLY A 178 10.01 15.06 2.60
N GLY A 179 9.01 14.19 2.46
CA GLY A 179 8.46 13.76 1.18
C GLY A 179 7.48 12.60 1.36
N THR A 180 6.25 12.77 0.87
CA THR A 180 5.22 11.73 0.94
C THR A 180 5.56 10.58 -0.02
N CYS A 181 5.49 9.33 0.41
CA CYS A 181 5.66 8.20 -0.51
C CYS A 181 4.47 8.08 -1.46
N MET A 182 3.25 8.16 -0.92
CA MET A 182 2.01 8.05 -1.71
C MET A 182 1.04 9.20 -1.40
N LEU A 183 0.60 9.91 -2.44
CA LEU A 183 -0.33 11.03 -2.35
C LEU A 183 -1.61 10.81 -3.19
N ILE A 184 -2.76 11.13 -2.61
CA ILE A 184 -4.02 11.40 -3.32
C ILE A 184 -4.50 12.78 -2.87
N GLN A 185 -4.49 13.77 -3.75
CA GLN A 185 -4.87 15.14 -3.39
C GLN A 185 -6.38 15.32 -3.29
N HIS A 186 -6.80 16.37 -2.57
CA HIS A 186 -8.21 16.67 -2.27
C HIS A 186 -9.13 16.82 -3.48
N GLN A 187 -8.61 17.24 -4.63
CA GLN A 187 -9.38 17.38 -5.87
C GLN A 187 -9.58 16.08 -6.65
N HIS A 188 -8.94 14.98 -6.24
CA HIS A 188 -9.00 13.71 -6.95
C HIS A 188 -9.95 12.72 -6.26
N GLU A 189 -10.58 11.89 -7.07
CA GLU A 189 -11.33 10.72 -6.64
C GLU A 189 -10.60 9.49 -7.15
N VAL A 190 -10.17 8.63 -6.24
CA VAL A 190 -9.37 7.44 -6.57
C VAL A 190 -10.03 6.23 -5.95
N ARG A 191 -10.38 5.25 -6.78
CA ARG A 191 -10.99 4.00 -6.34
C ARG A 191 -10.25 2.80 -6.90
N TYR A 192 -10.48 1.63 -6.33
CA TYR A 192 -9.97 0.36 -6.87
C TYR A 192 -8.45 0.37 -7.02
N LEU A 193 -7.76 0.66 -5.91
CA LEU A 193 -6.31 0.71 -5.84
C LEU A 193 -5.82 -0.43 -4.96
N THR A 194 -4.97 -1.29 -5.51
CA THR A 194 -4.33 -2.39 -4.78
C THR A 194 -2.82 -2.22 -4.79
N LEU A 195 -2.21 -2.13 -3.62
CA LEU A 195 -0.76 -2.09 -3.43
C LEU A 195 -0.33 -3.32 -2.64
N ARG A 196 0.57 -4.12 -3.22
CA ARG A 196 1.07 -5.38 -2.65
C ARG A 196 2.58 -5.41 -2.61
N HIS A 197 3.15 -5.92 -1.53
CA HIS A 197 4.60 -6.16 -1.44
C HIS A 197 5.44 -4.90 -1.70
N ILE A 198 4.93 -3.74 -1.29
CA ILE A 198 5.61 -2.45 -1.44
C ILE A 198 6.19 -2.03 -0.09
N GLU A 199 7.48 -1.69 -0.08
CA GLU A 199 8.11 -0.97 1.02
C GLU A 199 7.98 0.54 0.80
N MET A 200 7.53 1.27 1.82
CA MET A 200 7.40 2.72 1.80
C MET A 200 8.21 3.29 2.97
N GLU A 201 9.36 3.86 2.62
CA GLU A 201 10.28 4.51 3.54
C GLU A 201 10.13 6.03 3.38
N ASP A 202 9.47 6.66 4.35
CA ASP A 202 9.44 8.12 4.47
C ASP A 202 10.72 8.62 5.15
N ALA A 203 10.92 9.93 5.11
CA ALA A 203 12.09 10.59 5.66
C ALA A 203 12.02 10.78 7.18
N GLY A 204 11.06 10.22 7.90
CA GLY A 204 10.92 10.42 9.35
C GLY A 204 10.59 11.87 9.75
N TRP A 205 10.55 12.12 11.06
CA TRP A 205 10.17 13.43 11.59
C TRP A 205 11.32 14.44 11.50
N ALA A 206 11.14 15.46 10.66
CA ALA A 206 12.11 16.54 10.42
C ALA A 206 12.42 17.46 11.62
N GLY A 207 11.69 17.42 12.73
CA GLY A 207 11.84 18.41 13.80
C GLY A 207 11.09 19.71 13.48
N SER A 208 11.58 20.86 13.98
CA SER A 208 10.95 22.18 13.81
C SER A 208 11.12 22.85 12.43
N VAL A 209 11.52 22.12 11.38
CA VAL A 209 11.78 22.71 10.04
C VAL A 209 10.48 22.94 9.29
N ILE A 210 9.91 24.14 9.30
CA ILE A 210 8.68 24.40 8.53
C ILE A 210 8.98 24.29 7.02
N PRO A 211 8.20 23.52 6.23
CA PRO A 211 7.03 22.72 6.62
C PRO A 211 7.38 21.24 6.95
N ALA A 212 7.45 20.87 8.24
CA ALA A 212 7.91 19.56 8.72
C ALA A 212 6.76 18.63 9.15
N VAL A 213 5.82 18.38 8.24
CA VAL A 213 4.75 17.40 8.51
C VAL A 213 4.53 16.53 7.28
N THR A 214 5.34 15.49 7.13
CA THR A 214 5.12 14.49 6.07
C THR A 214 4.42 13.27 6.62
N ARG A 215 3.63 12.66 5.74
CA ARG A 215 2.92 11.41 5.98
C ARG A 215 3.44 10.45 4.95
N THR A 216 3.67 9.21 5.33
CA THR A 216 4.17 8.23 4.36
C THR A 216 3.12 8.01 3.27
N VAL A 217 1.85 7.85 3.69
CA VAL A 217 0.68 7.82 2.81
C VAL A 217 -0.28 8.93 3.22
N GLN A 218 -0.63 9.80 2.26
CA GLN A 218 -1.63 10.85 2.44
C GLN A 218 -2.67 10.80 1.34
N ALA A 219 -3.92 10.58 1.72
CA ALA A 219 -5.06 10.70 0.83
C ALA A 219 -6.05 11.72 1.40
N SER A 220 -6.13 12.88 0.75
CA SER A 220 -7.08 13.94 1.07
C SER A 220 -8.28 13.97 0.11
N GLY A 221 -8.18 13.30 -1.04
CA GLY A 221 -9.28 13.11 -2.00
C GLY A 221 -10.28 12.03 -1.59
N ALA A 222 -11.38 11.93 -2.34
CA ALA A 222 -12.37 10.88 -2.16
C ALA A 222 -11.77 9.51 -2.51
N THR A 223 -11.96 8.52 -1.64
CA THR A 223 -11.32 7.20 -1.81
C THR A 223 -12.24 6.05 -1.46
N ALA A 224 -12.22 4.97 -2.25
CA ALA A 224 -12.93 3.72 -1.94
C ALA A 224 -12.26 2.50 -2.58
N HIS A 225 -12.49 1.31 -2.04
CA HIS A 225 -11.89 0.06 -2.55
C HIS A 225 -10.35 0.15 -2.62
N ILE A 226 -9.74 0.52 -1.49
CA ILE A 226 -8.29 0.68 -1.35
C ILE A 226 -7.72 -0.47 -0.53
N SER A 227 -6.73 -1.16 -1.08
CA SER A 227 -6.10 -2.34 -0.48
C SER A 227 -4.59 -2.14 -0.34
N PHE A 228 -4.09 -2.36 0.88
CA PHE A 228 -2.67 -2.55 1.17
C PHE A 228 -2.49 -3.97 1.70
N GLN A 229 -1.68 -4.77 1.02
CA GLN A 229 -1.44 -6.16 1.44
C GLN A 229 0.06 -6.45 1.43
N TYR A 230 0.60 -7.06 2.50
CA TYR A 230 2.03 -7.42 2.56
C TYR A 230 2.98 -6.23 2.34
N CYS A 231 2.56 -5.02 2.72
CA CYS A 231 3.38 -3.82 2.58
C CYS A 231 4.16 -3.52 3.87
N TYR A 232 5.33 -2.91 3.73
CA TYR A 232 6.13 -2.42 4.85
C TYR A 232 6.14 -0.88 4.84
N ILE A 233 5.56 -0.25 5.86
CA ILE A 233 5.44 1.21 5.94
C ILE A 233 6.18 1.72 7.16
N HIS A 234 7.25 2.49 6.96
CA HIS A 234 8.11 2.86 8.07
C HIS A 234 8.77 4.23 7.96
N ASP A 235 9.41 4.59 9.08
CA ASP A 235 10.11 5.85 9.27
C ASP A 235 9.23 7.05 8.87
N SER A 236 8.01 7.06 9.40
CA SER A 236 7.04 8.11 9.06
C SER A 236 7.24 9.36 9.89
N GLY A 237 7.09 10.52 9.24
CA GLY A 237 7.09 11.82 9.90
C GLY A 237 5.97 11.98 10.91
N GLN A 238 4.72 12.15 10.46
CA GLN A 238 3.58 12.44 11.34
C GLN A 238 2.65 11.22 11.51
N GLU A 239 2.23 10.63 10.40
CA GLU A 239 1.36 9.46 10.34
C GLU A 239 1.82 8.55 9.21
N TRP A 240 1.89 7.23 9.46
CA TRP A 240 2.15 6.27 8.38
C TRP A 240 1.09 6.39 7.28
N VAL A 241 -0.18 6.52 7.68
CA VAL A 241 -1.32 6.56 6.76
C VAL A 241 -2.38 7.53 7.26
N LEU A 242 -2.77 8.47 6.40
CA LEU A 242 -3.95 9.33 6.56
C LEU A 242 -4.87 9.18 5.35
N PHE A 243 -6.11 8.76 5.59
CA PHE A 243 -7.23 8.93 4.66
C PHE A 243 -8.23 9.91 5.27
N ALA A 244 -8.35 11.11 4.68
CA ALA A 244 -9.18 12.18 5.20
C ALA A 244 -10.62 12.17 4.66
N ASN A 245 -10.83 11.60 3.47
CA ASN A 245 -12.15 11.45 2.86
C ASN A 245 -12.39 10.03 2.28
N PRO A 246 -12.23 8.96 3.08
CA PRO A 246 -12.58 7.61 2.66
C PRO A 246 -14.10 7.40 2.68
N GLU A 247 -14.62 6.75 1.65
CA GLU A 247 -16.05 6.48 1.51
C GLU A 247 -16.42 5.05 1.93
N THR A 248 -15.77 4.02 1.36
CA THR A 248 -16.05 2.61 1.67
C THR A 248 -14.89 1.68 1.31
N ASP A 249 -14.91 0.48 1.90
CA ASP A 249 -14.10 -0.68 1.52
C ASP A 249 -12.59 -0.44 1.54
N PHE A 250 -12.03 -0.53 2.75
CA PHE A 250 -10.60 -0.43 2.99
C PHE A 250 -10.07 -1.73 3.60
N LEU A 251 -9.03 -2.26 2.96
CA LEU A 251 -8.34 -3.46 3.39
C LEU A 251 -6.88 -3.12 3.70
N ILE A 252 -6.45 -3.36 4.94
CA ILE A 252 -5.04 -3.35 5.32
C ILE A 252 -4.77 -4.68 5.98
N GLU A 253 -4.04 -5.56 5.30
CA GLU A 253 -3.78 -6.92 5.80
C GLU A 253 -2.34 -7.33 5.55
N HIS A 254 -1.79 -8.16 6.43
CA HIS A 254 -0.41 -8.64 6.34
C HIS A 254 0.67 -7.55 6.22
N CYS A 255 0.31 -6.29 6.47
CA CYS A 255 1.24 -5.17 6.43
C CYS A 255 2.00 -5.06 7.76
N TYR A 256 3.21 -4.51 7.68
CA TYR A 256 4.05 -4.25 8.83
C TYR A 256 4.37 -2.76 8.91
N PHE A 257 4.30 -2.19 10.11
CA PHE A 257 4.52 -0.77 10.33
C PHE A 257 5.57 -0.55 11.41
N LYS A 258 6.52 0.36 11.16
CA LYS A 258 7.65 0.60 12.08
C LYS A 258 8.03 2.07 12.15
N ASN A 259 8.53 2.51 13.30
CA ASN A 259 9.07 3.87 13.47
C ASN A 259 8.14 4.98 12.96
N GLY A 260 6.92 5.05 13.49
CA GLY A 260 6.02 6.17 13.25
C GLY A 260 6.12 7.14 14.42
N GLY A 261 6.11 8.44 14.20
CA GLY A 261 5.92 9.37 15.31
C GLY A 261 6.32 10.81 15.05
N SER A 262 5.49 11.72 15.58
CA SER A 262 5.75 13.15 15.58
C SER A 262 6.85 13.54 16.58
N GLY A 263 7.25 14.81 16.60
CA GLY A 263 8.37 15.32 17.41
C GLY A 263 8.27 15.23 18.93
N SER A 264 7.37 14.42 19.48
CA SER A 264 7.26 14.12 20.90
C SER A 264 7.38 12.61 21.14
N PRO A 265 8.25 12.16 22.07
CA PRO A 265 8.33 10.78 22.58
C PRO A 265 6.98 10.14 22.89
N ASP A 266 5.97 10.94 23.26
CA ASP A 266 4.62 10.51 23.62
C ASP A 266 3.73 10.11 22.42
N HIS A 267 4.22 10.30 21.19
CA HIS A 267 3.50 10.05 19.94
C HIS A 267 4.20 9.06 19.02
N HIS A 268 5.28 8.41 19.49
CA HIS A 268 5.99 7.40 18.70
C HIS A 268 5.39 6.00 18.89
N SER A 269 5.16 5.32 17.77
CA SER A 269 5.03 3.87 17.69
C SER A 269 6.37 3.28 17.26
N LEU A 270 6.99 2.49 18.15
CA LEU A 270 8.26 1.80 17.87
C LEU A 270 8.09 0.68 16.85
N GLU A 271 6.97 -0.06 16.92
CA GLU A 271 6.68 -1.22 16.08
C GLU A 271 5.17 -1.52 16.15
N TYR A 272 4.56 -1.84 15.01
CA TYR A 272 3.21 -2.37 14.91
C TYR A 272 3.18 -3.44 13.81
N GLY A 273 3.56 -4.66 14.20
CA GLY A 273 3.04 -5.87 13.57
C GLY A 273 1.67 -6.16 14.15
N LEU A 274 0.73 -6.68 13.35
CA LEU A 274 -0.64 -7.00 13.80
C LEU A 274 -0.72 -8.14 14.86
N GLU A 275 0.40 -8.49 15.50
CA GLU A 275 0.52 -9.42 16.62
C GLU A 275 0.74 -8.74 17.99
N GLU A 276 1.17 -7.46 18.08
CA GLU A 276 1.50 -6.82 19.36
C GLU A 276 0.66 -5.59 19.76
N LYS A 277 0.13 -5.64 20.98
CA LYS A 277 -0.69 -4.59 21.62
C LYS A 277 0.16 -3.42 22.14
N LYS A 278 0.45 -2.42 21.30
CA LYS A 278 0.84 -1.07 21.75
C LYS A 278 0.10 0.03 21.00
N ARG A 279 0.00 1.21 21.62
CA ARG A 279 -0.75 2.36 21.11
C ARG A 279 -0.09 2.87 19.83
N THR A 280 -0.87 2.91 18.75
CA THR A 280 -0.41 3.25 17.40
C THR A 280 -1.51 4.05 16.70
N ARG A 281 -1.15 5.06 15.89
CA ARG A 281 -2.09 5.90 15.14
C ARG A 281 -2.13 5.51 13.67
N ILE A 282 -3.10 4.69 13.29
CA ILE A 282 -3.65 4.66 11.93
C ILE A 282 -4.84 5.62 11.96
N SER A 283 -4.76 6.73 11.20
CA SER A 283 -5.83 7.74 11.19
C SER A 283 -6.69 7.57 9.94
N ILE A 284 -7.84 6.94 10.14
CA ILE A 284 -8.84 6.70 9.12
C ILE A 284 -10.14 7.31 9.65
N CYS A 285 -10.65 8.36 8.98
CA CYS A 285 -11.84 9.08 9.43
C CYS A 285 -13.01 8.80 8.47
N GLY A 286 -14.20 8.45 8.97
CA GLY A 286 -15.41 8.38 8.12
C GLY A 286 -15.73 7.03 7.45
N ILE A 287 -15.01 5.95 7.78
CA ILE A 287 -15.25 4.63 7.17
C ILE A 287 -16.41 3.86 7.83
N THR A 288 -17.21 3.20 6.98
CA THR A 288 -18.27 2.26 7.40
C THR A 288 -17.80 0.80 7.55
N HIS A 289 -16.77 0.38 6.80
CA HIS A 289 -16.16 -0.97 6.87
C HIS A 289 -14.63 -0.93 6.76
N LEU A 290 -13.91 -1.28 7.83
CA LEU A 290 -12.45 -1.43 7.88
C LEU A 290 -12.11 -2.86 8.30
N LYS A 291 -11.41 -3.61 7.44
CA LYS A 291 -10.90 -4.94 7.78
C LYS A 291 -9.38 -4.86 7.99
N ILE A 292 -8.95 -5.20 9.20
CA ILE A 292 -7.55 -5.34 9.56
C ILE A 292 -7.37 -6.78 10.04
N SER A 293 -6.59 -7.57 9.30
CA SER A 293 -6.34 -8.99 9.61
C SER A 293 -4.87 -9.20 9.98
N PRO A 294 -4.57 -9.89 11.10
CA PRO A 294 -3.19 -10.31 11.38
C PRO A 294 -2.67 -11.27 10.31
N PRO A 295 -1.35 -11.47 10.20
CA PRO A 295 -0.80 -12.55 9.40
C PRO A 295 -1.45 -13.89 9.76
N LEU A 296 -1.66 -14.75 8.76
CA LEU A 296 -2.12 -16.11 9.01
C LEU A 296 -1.04 -16.81 9.84
N GLU A 297 -1.39 -17.23 11.06
CA GLU A 297 -0.51 -18.09 11.85
C GLU A 297 -0.23 -19.36 11.04
N GLU A 298 1.04 -19.69 10.82
CA GLU A 298 1.37 -21.02 10.32
C GLU A 298 0.87 -22.06 11.32
N PRO A 299 0.30 -23.19 10.85
CA PRO A 299 -0.10 -24.26 11.75
C PRO A 299 1.13 -24.73 12.53
N ASP A 300 1.01 -24.71 13.86
CA ASP A 300 2.01 -25.24 14.79
C ASP A 300 2.39 -26.66 14.36
N THR A 301 3.61 -26.81 13.82
CA THR A 301 4.17 -28.10 13.40
C THR A 301 4.98 -28.76 14.51
N SER A 302 4.82 -28.34 15.77
CA SER A 302 5.43 -29.07 16.87
C SER A 302 4.71 -30.41 17.12
N VAL A 303 5.43 -31.48 16.75
CA VAL A 303 5.16 -32.88 17.13
C VAL A 303 5.83 -33.18 18.46
#